data_AF-A0A1Y1V7G0-F1
#
_entry.id   AF-A0A1Y1V7G0-F1
#
_cell.length_a   1.000
_cell.length_b   1.000
_cell.length_c   1.000
_cell.angle_alpha   90.00
_cell.angle_beta   90.00
_cell.angle_gamma   90.00
#
_symmetry.space_group_name_H-M   'P 1'
#
loop_
_entity.id
_entity.type
_entity.pdbx_description
1 polymer ?
#
loop_
_entity_poly.entity_id
_entity_poly.type
_entity_poly.pdbx_seq_one_letter_code
_entity_poly.pdbx_strand_id
1 'polypeptide(L)'
;MENNSSEEVSKANQPVRGRPVSGKVWKNVRTANDRKISMRSKSLKNSWQKRLEERKKKQMIKTLEKELKDTKEREKEERRAAAIERQKRKEENEKRAEIVQSISSKKVKRMKKKQLRQLQKR
;
A
#
# COMPACT_ATOMS: atom_id res chain seq x y z
N MET A 1 59.50 -10.05 21.02
CA MET A 1 58.52 -10.15 22.12
C MET A 1 58.73 -8.95 23.04
N GLU A 2 58.19 -7.77 22.72
CA GLU A 2 58.48 -6.53 23.48
C GLU A 2 57.28 -5.56 23.55
N ASN A 3 56.05 -6.07 23.72
CA ASN A 3 54.86 -5.20 23.79
C ASN A 3 54.18 -5.16 25.17
N ASN A 4 54.78 -5.74 26.22
CA ASN A 4 54.14 -5.83 27.54
C ASN A 4 54.41 -4.60 28.44
N SER A 5 55.47 -3.83 28.19
CA SER A 5 55.87 -2.72 29.07
C SER A 5 54.95 -1.50 28.93
N SER A 6 54.46 -1.23 27.73
CA SER A 6 53.63 -0.07 27.41
C SER A 6 52.26 -0.10 28.09
N GLU A 7 51.68 -1.29 28.22
CA GLU A 7 50.35 -1.49 28.83
C GLU A 7 50.38 -1.29 30.34
N GLU A 8 51.44 -1.74 31.01
CA GLU A 8 51.67 -1.56 32.46
C GLU A 8 51.73 -0.08 32.84
N VAL A 9 52.48 0.73 32.08
CA VAL A 9 52.61 2.18 32.28
C VAL A 9 51.28 2.90 32.05
N SER A 10 50.47 2.44 31.10
CA SER A 10 49.14 3.00 30.81
C SER A 10 48.12 2.72 31.93
N LYS A 11 48.27 1.58 32.61
CA LYS A 11 47.40 1.14 33.72
C LYS A 11 47.74 1.86 35.02
N ALA A 12 49.02 2.14 35.25
CA ALA A 12 49.50 2.94 36.39
C ALA A 12 49.03 4.41 36.35
N ASN A 13 48.84 4.97 35.16
CA ASN A 13 48.39 6.36 34.96
C ASN A 13 46.86 6.55 34.95
N GLN A 14 46.06 5.52 35.23
CA GLN A 14 44.60 5.67 35.31
C GLN A 14 44.20 6.22 36.68
N PRO A 15 43.31 7.24 36.75
CA PRO A 15 42.82 7.75 38.01
C PRO A 15 42.05 6.66 38.77
N VAL A 16 42.53 6.31 39.97
CA VAL A 16 41.89 5.29 40.83
C VAL A 16 40.51 5.79 41.24
N ARG A 17 39.47 5.05 40.85
CA ARG A 17 38.08 5.33 41.25
C ARG A 17 37.66 4.39 42.36
N GLY A 18 36.96 4.92 43.36
CA GLY A 18 36.39 4.12 44.43
C GLY A 18 35.34 3.12 43.92
N ARG A 19 35.30 1.93 44.53
CA ARG A 19 34.28 0.91 44.25
C ARG A 19 32.94 1.33 44.86
N PRO A 20 31.82 1.27 44.12
CA PRO A 20 30.50 1.54 44.68
C PRO A 20 30.16 0.55 45.81
N VAL A 21 29.40 1.00 46.81
CA VAL A 21 28.96 0.17 47.95
C VAL A 21 28.22 -1.08 47.48
N SER A 22 27.38 -0.96 46.44
CA SER A 22 26.62 -2.07 45.86
C SER A 22 27.45 -3.01 44.97
N GLY A 23 28.73 -2.71 44.73
CA GLY A 23 29.63 -3.44 43.83
C GLY A 23 29.28 -3.32 42.34
N LYS A 24 28.13 -2.74 41.98
CA LYS A 24 27.66 -2.57 40.61
C LYS A 24 27.91 -1.14 40.14
N VAL A 25 28.73 -0.99 39.09
CA VAL A 25 28.97 0.30 38.43
C VAL A 25 27.85 0.54 37.42
N TRP A 26 26.87 1.39 37.78
CA TRP A 26 25.72 1.68 36.92
C TRP A 26 25.95 2.86 35.95
N LYS A 27 27.00 3.68 36.16
CA LYS A 27 27.39 4.78 35.26
C LYS A 27 28.64 4.41 34.47
N ASN A 28 28.56 4.45 33.14
CA ASN A 28 29.72 4.31 32.27
C ASN A 28 30.64 5.53 32.35
N VAL A 29 31.96 5.31 32.29
CA VAL A 29 32.94 6.40 32.25
C VAL A 29 32.87 7.07 30.89
N ARG A 30 32.47 8.34 30.83
CA ARG A 30 32.48 9.11 29.58
C ARG A 30 33.90 9.54 29.24
N THR A 31 34.43 8.97 28.16
CA THR A 31 35.72 9.28 27.57
C THR A 31 35.68 10.66 26.89
N ALA A 32 36.84 11.26 26.63
CA ALA A 32 36.93 12.49 25.84
C ALA A 32 36.27 12.36 24.46
N ASN A 33 36.35 11.17 23.84
CA ASN A 33 35.68 10.87 22.57
C ASN A 33 34.14 10.88 22.70
N ASP A 34 33.57 10.33 23.77
CA ASP A 34 32.12 10.33 24.00
C ASP A 34 31.57 11.75 24.14
N ARG A 35 32.35 12.64 24.76
CA ARG A 35 32.03 14.07 24.88
C ARG A 35 32.11 14.75 23.52
N LYS A 36 33.16 14.51 22.73
CA LYS A 36 33.31 15.04 21.37
C LYS A 36 32.16 14.60 20.45
N ILE A 37 31.73 13.34 20.52
CA ILE A 37 30.61 12.80 19.74
C ILE A 37 29.29 13.44 20.16
N SER A 38 29.09 13.66 21.47
CA SER A 38 27.88 14.32 22.00
C SER A 38 27.83 15.82 21.69
N MET A 39 28.98 16.50 21.62
CA MET A 39 29.09 17.93 21.32
C MET A 39 29.05 18.24 19.81
N ARG A 40 29.37 17.26 18.96
CA ARG A 40 29.15 17.38 17.52
C ARG A 40 27.64 17.46 17.30
N SER A 41 27.16 18.60 16.83
CA SER A 41 25.78 18.71 16.32
C SER A 41 25.58 17.54 15.36
N LYS A 42 24.53 16.74 15.51
CA LYS A 42 24.16 15.73 14.50
C LYS A 42 24.02 16.50 13.20
N SER A 43 25.03 16.48 12.34
CA SER A 43 24.91 17.10 11.03
C SER A 43 23.91 16.23 10.29
N LEU A 44 22.65 16.69 10.27
CA LEU A 44 21.52 16.11 9.54
C LEU A 44 21.72 16.10 8.02
N LYS A 45 22.97 16.26 7.55
CA LYS A 45 23.32 16.32 6.15
C LYS A 45 23.70 14.92 5.71
N ASN A 46 22.70 14.14 5.30
CA ASN A 46 22.95 13.03 4.38
C ASN A 46 23.82 13.56 3.23
N SER A 47 24.83 12.80 2.80
CA SER A 47 25.63 13.16 1.63
C SER A 47 24.70 13.35 0.42
N TRP A 48 25.11 14.21 -0.52
CA TRP A 48 24.34 14.44 -1.75
C TRP A 48 24.02 13.15 -2.49
N GLN A 49 25.00 12.24 -2.56
CA GLN A 49 24.85 10.92 -3.13
C GLN A 49 23.73 10.11 -2.45
N LYS A 50 23.70 10.08 -1.10
CA LYS A 50 22.66 9.38 -0.36
C LYS A 50 21.26 9.96 -0.63
N ARG A 51 21.14 11.28 -0.79
CA ARG A 51 19.88 11.93 -1.18
C ARG A 51 19.43 11.55 -2.59
N LEU A 52 20.36 11.40 -3.53
CA LEU A 52 20.07 10.96 -4.89
C LEU A 52 19.58 9.50 -4.90
N GLU A 53 20.25 8.62 -4.15
CA GLU A 53 19.85 7.22 -4.00
C GLU A 53 18.46 7.09 -3.36
N GLU A 54 18.19 7.84 -2.29
CA GLU A 54 16.86 7.88 -1.66
C GLU A 54 15.78 8.39 -2.63
N ARG A 55 16.09 9.39 -3.46
CA ARG A 55 15.15 9.90 -4.48
C ARG A 55 14.87 8.84 -5.54
N LYS A 56 15.89 8.15 -6.05
CA LYS A 56 15.74 7.05 -7.02
C LYS A 56 14.88 5.93 -6.44
N LYS A 57 15.15 5.50 -5.21
CA LYS A 57 14.35 4.48 -4.51
C LYS A 57 12.88 4.90 -4.38
N LYS A 58 12.61 6.15 -3.98
CA LYS A 58 11.25 6.69 -3.88
C LYS A 58 10.54 6.73 -5.23
N GLN A 59 11.25 7.08 -6.31
CA GLN A 59 10.67 7.08 -7.65
C GLN A 59 10.29 5.66 -8.09
N MET A 60 11.17 4.67 -7.89
CA MET A 60 10.88 3.26 -8.21
C MET A 60 9.69 2.71 -7.42
N ILE A 61 9.59 3.04 -6.13
CA ILE A 61 8.44 2.61 -5.32
C ILE A 61 7.14 3.23 -5.86
N LYS A 62 7.15 4.51 -6.23
CA LYS A 62 5.97 5.19 -6.77
C LYS A 62 5.54 4.65 -8.13
N THR A 63 6.47 4.29 -9.01
CA THR A 63 6.12 3.67 -10.30
C THR A 63 5.47 2.32 -10.09
N LEU A 64 6.04 1.48 -9.22
CA LEU A 64 5.46 0.17 -8.88
C LEU A 64 4.08 0.31 -8.22
N GLU A 65 3.92 1.26 -7.29
CA GLU A 65 2.63 1.52 -6.66
C GLU A 65 1.58 1.96 -7.68
N LYS A 66 1.97 2.80 -8.64
CA LYS A 66 1.08 3.23 -9.72
C LYS A 66 0.69 2.07 -10.62
N GLU A 67 1.64 1.25 -11.06
CA GLU A 67 1.38 0.06 -11.88
C GLU A 67 0.39 -0.91 -11.20
N LEU A 68 0.53 -1.13 -9.89
CA LEU A 68 -0.38 -1.97 -9.12
C LEU A 68 -1.80 -1.37 -9.00
N LYS A 69 -1.93 -0.05 -8.91
CA LYS A 69 -3.23 0.61 -8.89
C LYS A 69 -3.89 0.57 -10.27
N ASP A 70 -3.15 0.90 -11.31
CA ASP A 70 -3.62 0.94 -12.69
C ASP A 70 -4.10 -0.45 -13.14
N THR A 71 -3.37 -1.52 -12.79
CA THR A 71 -3.79 -2.90 -13.08
C THR A 71 -5.09 -3.27 -12.37
N LYS A 72 -5.22 -2.97 -11.08
CA LYS A 72 -6.45 -3.22 -10.30
C LYS A 72 -7.65 -2.43 -10.82
N GLU A 73 -7.44 -1.18 -11.24
CA GLU A 73 -8.50 -0.35 -11.82
C GLU A 73 -8.94 -0.89 -13.17
N ARG A 74 -7.99 -1.28 -14.03
CA ARG A 74 -8.28 -1.90 -15.34
C ARG A 74 -9.11 -3.17 -15.19
N GLU A 75 -8.75 -4.08 -14.28
CA GLU A 75 -9.54 -5.28 -14.01
C GLU A 75 -10.96 -4.96 -13.54
N LYS A 76 -11.13 -3.93 -12.72
CA LYS A 76 -12.44 -3.51 -12.22
C LYS A 76 -13.30 -2.92 -13.35
N GLU A 77 -12.70 -2.13 -14.23
CA GLU A 77 -13.36 -1.56 -15.40
C GLU A 77 -13.76 -2.63 -16.41
N GLU A 78 -12.86 -3.58 -16.72
CA GLU A 78 -13.14 -4.73 -17.57
C GLU A 78 -14.33 -5.56 -17.01
N ARG A 79 -14.33 -5.82 -15.70
CA ARG A 79 -15.44 -6.52 -15.03
C ARG A 79 -16.76 -5.75 -15.12
N ARG A 80 -16.73 -4.43 -14.95
CA ARG A 80 -17.91 -3.56 -15.09
C ARG A 80 -18.43 -3.57 -16.53
N ALA A 81 -17.54 -3.44 -17.51
CA ALA A 81 -17.90 -3.47 -18.92
C ALA A 81 -18.54 -4.81 -19.30
N ALA A 82 -17.95 -5.93 -18.87
CA ALA A 82 -18.50 -7.26 -19.08
C ALA A 82 -19.88 -7.46 -18.41
N ALA A 83 -20.08 -6.90 -17.21
CA ALA A 83 -21.38 -6.96 -16.55
C ALA A 83 -22.46 -6.15 -17.30
N ILE A 84 -22.11 -4.96 -17.78
CA ILE A 84 -23.01 -4.12 -18.58
C ILE A 84 -23.37 -4.83 -19.90
N GLU A 85 -22.38 -5.43 -20.57
CA GLU A 85 -22.59 -6.17 -21.81
C GLU A 85 -23.49 -7.39 -21.61
N ARG A 86 -23.27 -8.15 -20.53
CA ARG A 86 -24.16 -9.26 -20.13
C ARG A 86 -25.58 -8.80 -19.85
N GLN A 87 -25.74 -7.67 -19.15
CA GLN A 87 -27.05 -7.11 -18.84
C GLN A 87 -27.79 -6.67 -20.10
N LYS A 88 -27.12 -5.97 -21.02
CA LYS A 88 -27.68 -5.61 -22.33
C LYS A 88 -28.10 -6.84 -23.13
N ARG A 89 -27.26 -7.88 -23.18
CA ARG A 89 -27.59 -9.14 -23.86
C ARG A 89 -28.80 -9.82 -23.23
N LYS A 90 -28.93 -9.78 -21.90
CA LYS A 90 -30.09 -10.32 -21.19
C LYS A 90 -31.36 -9.55 -21.56
N GLU A 91 -31.32 -8.22 -21.56
CA GLU A 91 -32.45 -7.37 -21.95
C GLU A 91 -32.88 -7.60 -23.41
N GLU A 92 -31.91 -7.76 -24.32
CA GLU A 92 -32.19 -8.09 -25.73
C GLU A 92 -32.78 -9.49 -25.88
N ASN A 93 -32.24 -10.47 -25.14
CA ASN A 93 -32.76 -11.82 -25.13
C ASN A 93 -34.17 -11.89 -24.53
N GLU A 94 -34.45 -11.13 -23.48
CA GLU A 94 -35.80 -11.01 -22.91
C GLU A 94 -36.78 -10.42 -23.92
N LYS A 95 -36.39 -9.34 -24.62
CA LYS A 95 -37.18 -8.76 -25.72
C LYS A 95 -37.42 -9.75 -26.87
N ARG A 96 -36.43 -10.57 -27.21
CA ARG A 96 -36.54 -11.59 -28.28
C ARG A 96 -37.33 -12.83 -27.85
N ALA A 97 -37.18 -13.26 -26.60
CA ALA A 97 -37.87 -14.41 -26.01
C ALA A 97 -39.32 -14.08 -25.66
N GLU A 98 -39.68 -12.81 -25.56
CA GLU A 98 -41.07 -12.38 -25.53
C GLU A 98 -41.73 -12.74 -26.87
N ILE A 99 -42.43 -13.88 -26.91
CA ILE A 99 -43.22 -14.33 -28.05
C ILE A 99 -44.44 -13.40 -28.16
N VAL A 100 -44.24 -12.24 -28.81
CA VAL A 100 -45.30 -11.25 -29.00
C VAL A 100 -46.21 -11.71 -30.15
N GLN A 101 -47.48 -11.97 -29.83
CA GLN A 101 -48.50 -12.12 -30.86
C GLN A 101 -49.02 -10.74 -31.26
N SER A 102 -48.83 -10.34 -32.52
CA SER A 102 -49.46 -9.13 -33.05
C SER A 102 -50.97 -9.37 -33.20
N ILE A 103 -51.78 -8.59 -32.45
CA ILE A 103 -53.25 -8.71 -32.47
C ILE A 103 -53.82 -7.56 -33.30
N SER A 104 -54.53 -7.88 -34.39
CA SER A 104 -55.17 -6.86 -35.22
C SER A 104 -56.35 -6.19 -34.51
N SER A 105 -56.64 -4.93 -34.85
CA SER A 105 -57.78 -4.17 -34.30
C SER A 105 -59.12 -4.87 -34.54
N LYS A 106 -59.28 -5.55 -35.69
CA LYS A 106 -60.47 -6.35 -36.00
C LYS A 106 -60.61 -7.57 -35.08
N LYS A 107 -59.49 -8.18 -34.66
CA LYS A 107 -59.46 -9.32 -33.73
C LYS A 107 -59.85 -8.89 -32.32
N VAL A 108 -59.31 -7.77 -31.83
CA VAL A 108 -59.67 -7.18 -30.51
C VAL A 108 -61.18 -6.91 -30.41
N LYS A 109 -61.79 -6.34 -31.47
CA LYS A 109 -63.24 -6.07 -31.52
C LYS A 109 -64.11 -7.34 -31.46
N ARG A 110 -63.56 -8.50 -31.82
CA ARG A 110 -64.27 -9.80 -31.83
C ARG A 110 -64.02 -10.64 -30.57
N MET A 111 -63.08 -10.24 -29.71
CA MET A 111 -62.74 -10.99 -28.49
C MET A 111 -63.77 -10.84 -27.38
N LYS A 112 -63.93 -11.86 -26.54
CA LYS A 112 -64.81 -11.81 -25.37
C LYS A 112 -64.22 -10.91 -24.27
N LYS A 113 -65.10 -10.29 -23.47
CA LYS A 113 -64.74 -9.37 -22.38
C LYS A 113 -63.75 -9.96 -21.36
N LYS A 114 -63.78 -11.27 -21.11
CA LYS A 114 -62.80 -11.97 -20.25
C LYS A 114 -61.42 -12.11 -20.90
N GLN A 115 -61.34 -12.33 -22.21
CA GLN A 115 -60.07 -12.46 -22.95
C GLN A 115 -59.36 -11.11 -23.08
N LEU A 116 -60.11 -10.02 -23.26
CA LEU A 116 -59.56 -8.66 -23.28
C LEU A 116 -58.87 -8.28 -21.96
N ARG A 117 -59.32 -8.83 -20.82
CA ARG A 117 -58.70 -8.60 -19.50
C ARG A 117 -57.36 -9.32 -19.33
N GLN A 118 -57.10 -10.35 -20.13
CA GLN A 118 -55.85 -11.11 -20.10
C GLN A 118 -54.78 -10.54 -21.04
N LEU A 119 -55.16 -9.64 -21.95
CA LEU A 119 -54.20 -8.94 -22.80
C LEU A 119 -53.42 -7.93 -21.98
N GLN A 120 -52.10 -8.12 -21.88
CA GLN A 120 -51.18 -7.13 -21.35
C GLN A 120 -50.50 -6.41 -22.52
N LYS A 121 -50.39 -5.08 -22.42
CA LYS A 121 -49.55 -4.29 -23.31
C LYS A 121 -48.14 -4.23 -22.70
N ARG A 122 -47.14 -4.50 -23.52
CA ARG A 122 -45.72 -4.24 -23.25
C ARG A 122 -45.15 -3.39 -24.37
#